data_AF-A0A7X3IG57-F1
#
_entry.id   AF-A0A7X3IG57-F1
#
_cell.length_a   1.000
_cell.length_b   1.000
_cell.length_c   1.000
_cell.angle_alpha   90.00
_cell.angle_beta   90.00
_cell.angle_gamma   90.00
#
_symmetry.space_group_name_H-M   'P 1'
#
loop_
_entity.id
_entity.type
_entity.pdbx_description
1 polymer ?
#
loop_
_entity_poly.entity_id
_entity_poly.type
_entity_poly.pdbx_seq_one_letter_code
_entity_poly.pdbx_strand_id
1 'polypeptide(L)' 'MNQFKCSKCGHDECITDEVAMSGTGISKIMDINYHHFLFVSCTHCGYVEIYNPDILRGYKSGQFGTLMDILFGR' A
#
# COMPACT_ATOMS: atom_id res chain seq x y z
N MET A 1 14.43 12.39 4.00
CA MET A 1 13.95 13.23 2.88
C MET A 1 12.80 12.44 2.29
N ASN A 2 11.58 12.99 2.23
CA ASN A 2 10.43 12.26 1.70
C ASN A 2 10.73 11.83 0.26
N GLN A 3 10.75 10.51 -0.01
CA GLN A 3 10.97 10.01 -1.37
C GLN A 3 9.67 9.94 -2.17
N PHE A 4 8.52 10.13 -1.52
CA PHE A 4 7.25 10.26 -2.22
C PHE A 4 7.25 11.52 -3.08
N LYS A 5 6.93 11.35 -4.36
CA LYS A 5 6.64 12.45 -5.26
C LYS A 5 5.49 12.05 -6.16
N CYS A 6 4.37 12.74 -6.01
CA CYS A 6 3.16 12.46 -6.76
C CYS A 6 3.44 12.50 -8.27
N SER A 7 3.19 11.39 -8.96
CA SER A 7 3.38 11.25 -10.41
C SER A 7 2.47 12.16 -11.25
N LYS A 8 1.46 12.79 -10.63
CA LYS A 8 0.52 13.70 -11.31
C LYS A 8 0.83 15.18 -11.10
N CYS A 9 1.19 15.60 -9.88
CA CYS A 9 1.36 17.02 -9.55
C CYS A 9 2.73 17.38 -8.97
N GLY A 10 3.58 16.40 -8.69
CA GLY A 10 4.92 16.61 -8.14
C GLY A 10 4.98 17.01 -6.66
N HIS A 11 3.83 17.04 -5.97
CA HIS A 11 3.78 17.24 -4.51
C HIS A 11 4.41 16.06 -3.77
N ASP A 12 4.99 16.32 -2.60
CA ASP A 12 5.86 15.43 -1.84
C ASP A 12 5.26 14.93 -0.52
N GLU A 13 3.99 15.26 -0.26
CA GLU A 13 3.22 14.71 0.86
C GLU A 13 2.12 13.76 0.37
N CYS A 14 1.93 12.69 1.14
CA CYS A 14 0.87 11.71 0.96
C CYS A 14 0.39 11.10 2.28
N ILE A 15 -0.77 10.48 2.22
CA ILE A 15 -1.36 9.64 3.26
C ILE A 15 -1.31 8.19 2.77
N THR A 16 -1.01 7.25 3.67
CA THR A 16 -0.86 5.85 3.31
C THR A 16 -1.76 4.96 4.16
N ASP A 17 -2.55 4.10 3.52
CA ASP A 17 -3.52 3.22 4.18
C ASP A 17 -3.36 1.78 3.69
N GLU A 18 -3.43 0.82 4.62
CA GLU A 18 -3.47 -0.61 4.29
C GLU A 18 -4.91 -1.10 4.30
N VAL A 19 -5.35 -1.65 3.17
CA VAL A 19 -6.71 -2.16 3.00
C VAL A 19 -6.65 -3.67 2.79
N ALA A 20 -7.23 -4.41 3.74
CA ALA A 20 -7.47 -5.83 3.57
C ALA A 20 -8.78 -6.04 2.79
N MET A 21 -8.67 -6.54 1.57
CA MET A 21 -9.82 -6.91 0.75
C MET A 21 -10.10 -8.40 0.94
N SER A 22 -11.29 -8.72 1.47
CA SER A 22 -11.77 -10.10 1.54
C SER A 22 -12.45 -10.45 0.22
N GLY A 23 -12.01 -11.52 -0.45
CA GLY A 23 -12.71 -12.03 -1.63
C GLY A 23 -14.18 -12.36 -1.29
N THR A 24 -15.12 -11.97 -2.15
CA THR A 24 -16.56 -12.20 -1.94
C THR A 24 -16.90 -13.68 -2.18
N GLY A 25 -17.25 -14.42 -1.11
CA GLY A 25 -17.76 -15.79 -1.24
C GLY A 25 -17.51 -16.73 -0.05
N ILE A 26 -17.63 -18.03 -0.34
CA ILE A 26 -17.49 -19.19 0.57
C ILE A 26 -16.04 -19.36 1.10
N SER A 27 -15.09 -18.57 0.59
CA SER A 27 -13.66 -18.54 0.97
C SER A 27 -13.39 -18.05 2.40
N LYS A 28 -14.42 -17.78 3.19
CA LYS A 28 -14.32 -17.32 4.58
C LYS A 28 -14.19 -18.45 5.62
N ILE A 29 -14.40 -19.71 5.20
CA ILE A 29 -14.49 -20.87 6.10
C ILE A 29 -13.20 -21.73 6.10
N MET A 30 -12.34 -21.58 5.08
CA MET A 30 -11.02 -22.20 5.05
C MET A 30 -9.97 -21.10 4.98
N ASP A 31 -9.07 -21.11 5.96
CA ASP A 31 -7.87 -20.30 6.14
C ASP A 31 -7.26 -19.60 4.90
N ILE A 32 -6.77 -18.37 5.11
CA ILE A 32 -5.57 -17.80 4.47
C ILE A 32 -5.70 -17.20 3.06
N ASN A 33 -6.64 -16.27 2.81
CA ASN A 33 -6.49 -15.36 1.64
C ASN A 33 -7.01 -13.94 1.95
N TYR A 34 -6.35 -13.22 2.85
CA TYR A 34 -6.50 -11.77 2.93
C TYR A 34 -5.53 -11.15 1.93
N HIS A 35 -6.03 -10.49 0.89
CA HIS A 35 -5.18 -9.65 0.04
C HIS A 35 -5.09 -8.28 0.68
N HIS A 36 -3.90 -7.93 1.14
CA HIS A 36 -3.60 -6.62 1.67
C HIS A 36 -3.11 -5.75 0.52
N PHE A 37 -3.66 -4.56 0.37
CA PHE A 37 -3.20 -3.58 -0.60
C PHE A 37 -2.78 -2.32 0.13
N LEU A 38 -1.69 -1.70 -0.31
CA LEU A 38 -1.29 -0.39 0.18
C LEU A 38 -1.82 0.69 -0.76
N PHE A 39 -2.47 1.69 -0.19
CA PHE A 39 -2.94 2.89 -0.87
C PHE A 39 -2.04 4.05 -0.47
N VAL A 40 -1.53 4.79 -1.45
CA VAL A 40 -0.70 5.99 -1.24
C VAL A 40 -1.40 7.15 -1.93
N SER A 41 -1.97 8.06 -1.14
CA SER A 41 -2.85 9.13 -1.58
C SER A 41 -2.13 10.49 -1.46
N CYS A 42 -1.95 11.20 -2.57
CA CYS A 42 -1.40 12.55 -2.55
C CYS A 42 -2.34 13.51 -1.81
N THR A 43 -1.83 14.23 -0.81
CA THR A 43 -2.61 15.19 -0.01
C THR A 43 -3.01 16.45 -0.79
N HIS A 44 -2.34 16.72 -1.91
CA HIS A 44 -2.61 17.90 -2.72
C HIS A 44 -3.65 17.68 -3.81
N CYS A 45 -3.47 16.67 -4.67
CA CYS A 45 -4.35 16.44 -5.83
C CYS A 45 -5.26 15.21 -5.69
N GLY A 46 -5.16 14.46 -4.59
CA GLY A 46 -5.99 13.27 -4.33
C GLY A 46 -5.69 12.07 -5.24
N TYR A 47 -4.59 12.09 -6.00
CA TYR A 47 -4.19 10.93 -6.80
C TYR A 47 -3.76 9.79 -5.88
N VAL A 48 -4.17 8.57 -6.19
CA VAL A 48 -3.92 7.38 -5.37
C VAL A 48 -3.16 6.33 -6.16
N GLU A 49 -2.05 5.86 -5.60
CA GLU A 49 -1.26 4.74 -6.09
C GLU A 49 -1.57 3.51 -5.23
N ILE A 50 -1.81 2.36 -5.86
CA ILE A 50 -2.16 1.11 -5.18
C ILE A 50 -1.05 0.09 -5.42
N TYR A 51 -0.50 -0.45 -4.33
CA TYR A 51 0.58 -1.44 -4.37
C TYR A 51 0.10 -2.78 -3.84
N ASN A 52 0.43 -3.84 -4.58
CA ASN A 52 0.25 -5.21 -4.13
C ASN A 52 1.56 -5.69 -3.46
N PRO A 53 1.60 -5.83 -2.12
CA PRO A 53 2.77 -6.28 -1.39
C PRO A 53 3.19 -7.72 -1.76
N ASP A 54 2.26 -8.58 -2.19
CA ASP A 54 2.57 -9.98 -2.56
C ASP A 54 3.48 -10.07 -3.81
N ILE A 55 3.39 -9.07 -4.72
CA ILE A 55 4.20 -9.00 -5.94
C ILE A 55 5.58 -8.40 -5.67
N LEU A 56 5.68 -7.55 -4.65
CA LEU A 56 6.95 -6.98 -4.19
C LEU A 56 7.71 -8.07 -3.43
N ARG A 57 8.42 -8.91 -4.19
CA ARG A 57 9.20 -10.09 -3.74
C ARG A 57 9.88 -9.85 -2.38
N GLY A 58 9.35 -10.47 -1.32
CA GLY A 58 10.04 -10.62 -0.02
C GLY A 58 9.28 -10.14 1.21
N TYR A 59 8.15 -9.47 1.06
CA TYR A 59 7.45 -8.84 2.19
C TYR A 59 6.34 -9.77 2.69
N LYS A 60 6.52 -10.30 3.91
CA LYS A 60 5.45 -11.06 4.56
C LYS A 60 4.30 -10.10 4.90
N SER A 61 3.08 -10.56 4.68
CA SER A 61 1.84 -9.92 5.13
C SER A 61 1.98 -9.42 6.58
N GLY A 62 1.72 -8.13 6.80
CA GLY A 62 1.89 -7.45 8.09
C GLY A 62 3.13 -6.56 8.25
N GLN A 63 3.96 -6.39 7.22
CA GLN A 63 5.14 -5.50 7.24
C GLN A 63 4.90 -4.13 6.59
N PHE A 64 3.81 -3.44 6.96
CA PHE A 64 3.53 -2.05 6.56
C PHE A 64 4.76 -1.14 6.71
N GLY A 65 5.50 -1.30 7.81
CA GLY A 65 6.71 -0.51 8.09
C GLY A 65 7.79 -0.65 7.01
N THR A 66 8.01 -1.84 6.47
CA THR A 66 9.11 -2.08 5.54
C THR A 66 8.82 -1.51 4.14
N LEU A 67 7.55 -1.37 3.75
CA LEU A 67 7.15 -0.70 2.50
C LEU A 67 7.15 0.82 2.67
N MET A 68 6.71 1.33 3.83
CA MET A 68 6.86 2.75 4.20
C MET A 68 8.33 3.18 4.21
N ASP A 69 9.24 2.34 4.72
CA ASP A 69 10.67 2.61 4.74
C ASP A 69 11.27 2.74 3.33
N ILE A 70 10.76 1.97 2.35
CA ILE A 70 11.16 2.09 0.94
C ILE A 70 10.63 3.40 0.33
N LEU A 71 9.36 3.73 0.58
CA LEU A 71 8.70 4.90 0.00
C LEU A 71 9.11 6.22 0.65
N PHE A 72 9.54 6.20 1.91
CA PHE A 72 9.93 7.38 2.66
C PHE A 72 11.40 7.45 3.01
N GLY A 73 12.17 6.40 2.73
CA GLY A 73 13.62 6.43 2.70
C GLY A 73 14.24 6.90 4.00
N ARG A 74 14.53 5.96 4.91
CA ARG A 74 15.60 6.19 5.88
C ARG A 74 16.96 6.13 5.20
#